data_AF-A0A6B3FQ99-F1
#
_entry.id   AF-A0A6B3FQ99-F1
#
_cell.length_a   1.000
_cell.length_b   1.000
_cell.length_c   1.000
_cell.angle_alpha   90.00
_cell.angle_beta   90.00
_cell.angle_gamma   90.00
#
_symmetry.space_group_name_H-M   'P 1'
#
loop_
_entity.id
_entity.type
_entity.pdbx_description
1 polymer ?
#
loop_
_entity_poly.entity_id
_entity_poly.type
_entity_poly.pdbx_seq_one_letter_code
_entity_poly.pdbx_strand_id
1 'polypeptide(L)'
;ELLGWLERREMPGLGAAVEQEGLVTPVDWSAQGHAAGTPFAVAHTFPQTGPFRPRNLVRGTANAVLAGCGTTPGVGVPTVLISGKLAAQRITGPPPSRRTRGTAV
;
A
#
# COMPACT_ATOMS: atom_id res chain seq x y z
N GLU A 1 25.70 -3.67 13.83
CA GLU A 1 26.24 -4.53 12.75
C GLU A 1 26.15 -3.88 11.37
N LEU A 2 24.96 -3.42 10.94
CA LEU A 2 24.74 -2.78 9.62
C LEU A 2 25.66 -1.60 9.32
N LEU A 3 25.75 -0.60 10.21
CA LEU A 3 26.58 0.59 9.99
C LEU A 3 28.06 0.23 9.80
N GLY A 4 28.60 -0.64 10.67
CA GLY A 4 29.98 -1.12 10.54
C GLY A 4 30.22 -1.94 9.26
N TRP A 5 29.20 -2.66 8.77
CA TRP A 5 29.29 -3.35 7.48
C TRP A 5 29.35 -2.38 6.30
N LEU A 6 28.48 -1.37 6.30
CA LEU A 6 28.42 -0.34 5.25
C LEU A 6 29.71 0.48 5.23
N GLU A 7 30.21 0.87 6.40
CA GLU A 7 31.42 1.67 6.54
C GLU A 7 32.66 0.97 6.01
N ARG A 8 32.79 -0.34 6.24
CA ARG A 8 33.92 -1.13 5.73
C ARG A 8 33.89 -1.38 4.23
N ARG A 9 32.73 -1.26 3.57
CA ARG A 9 32.56 -1.66 2.16
C ARG A 9 32.34 -0.49 1.22
N GLU A 10 31.34 0.33 1.50
CA GLU A 10 30.79 1.27 0.52
C GLU A 10 30.74 2.71 1.03
N MET A 11 30.80 2.91 2.36
CA MET A 11 30.57 4.22 2.97
C MET A 11 31.56 4.57 4.09
N PRO A 12 32.88 4.70 3.80
CA PRO A 12 33.86 5.09 4.82
C PRO A 12 33.50 6.39 5.53
N GLY A 13 33.61 6.43 6.86
CA GLY A 13 33.26 7.61 7.67
C GLY A 13 31.75 7.76 7.94
N LEU A 14 30.91 6.82 7.49
CA LEU A 14 29.47 6.85 7.75
C LEU A 14 29.15 6.99 9.24
N GLY A 15 29.80 6.19 10.10
CA GLY A 15 29.53 6.24 11.54
C GLY A 15 29.79 7.61 12.15
N ALA A 16 30.85 8.30 11.70
CA ALA A 16 31.20 9.64 12.17
C ALA A 16 30.27 10.75 11.63
N ALA A 17 29.58 10.50 10.51
CA ALA A 17 28.69 11.47 9.86
C ALA A 17 27.23 11.37 10.32
N VAL A 18 26.87 10.39 11.16
CA VAL A 18 25.50 10.25 11.68
C VAL A 18 25.24 11.33 12.75
N GLU A 19 24.27 12.20 12.47
CA GLU A 19 23.79 13.20 13.43
C GLU A 19 22.57 12.72 14.23
N GLN A 20 21.74 11.87 13.61
CA GLN A 20 20.54 11.33 14.22
C GLN A 20 20.26 9.91 13.71
N GLU A 21 19.84 9.05 14.63
CA GLU A 21 19.41 7.69 14.33
C GLU A 21 17.95 7.46 14.75
N GLY A 22 17.25 6.65 13.97
CA GLY A 22 15.88 6.23 14.25
C GLY A 22 15.72 4.78 13.84
N LEU A 23 15.16 3.98 14.75
CA LEU A 23 14.83 2.58 14.50
C LEU A 23 13.33 2.40 14.66
N VAL A 24 12.70 1.82 13.64
CA VAL A 24 11.31 1.37 13.70
C VAL A 24 11.29 -0.13 13.50
N THR A 25 10.60 -0.82 14.39
CA THR A 25 10.54 -2.28 14.47
C THR A 25 9.10 -2.76 14.35
N PRO A 26 8.87 -4.08 14.17
CA PRO A 26 7.55 -4.70 14.26
C PRO A 26 6.78 -4.38 15.55
N VAL A 27 7.47 -4.14 16.66
CA VAL A 27 6.83 -3.75 17.92
C VAL A 27 6.24 -2.34 17.79
N ASP A 28 6.97 -1.41 17.19
CA ASP A 28 6.51 -0.02 16.99
C ASP A 28 5.30 0.03 16.06
N TRP A 29 5.32 -0.73 14.96
CA TRP A 29 4.16 -0.83 14.07
C TRP A 29 2.95 -1.46 14.77
N SER A 30 3.16 -2.50 15.59
CA SER A 30 2.09 -3.11 16.38
C SER A 30 1.48 -2.11 17.36
N ALA A 31 2.31 -1.29 18.02
CA ALA A 31 1.86 -0.23 18.92
C ALA A 31 1.04 0.86 18.19
N GLN A 32 1.29 1.07 16.90
CA GLN A 32 0.50 1.96 16.03
C GLN A 32 -0.78 1.29 15.48
N GLY A 33 -1.08 0.05 15.87
CA GLY A 33 -2.26 -0.68 15.42
C GLY A 33 -2.10 -1.42 14.10
N HIS A 34 -0.89 -1.53 13.55
CA HIS A 34 -0.64 -2.38 12.39
C HIS A 34 -0.69 -3.85 12.79
N ALA A 35 -1.64 -4.59 12.20
CA ALA A 35 -1.78 -6.02 12.41
C ALA A 35 -0.45 -6.74 12.08
N ALA A 36 -0.08 -7.69 12.95
CA ALA A 36 1.17 -8.45 12.84
C ALA A 36 2.46 -7.60 12.74
N GLY A 37 2.43 -6.33 13.19
CA GLY A 37 3.60 -5.46 13.20
C GLY A 37 4.14 -5.14 11.81
N THR A 38 3.28 -5.07 10.80
CA THR A 38 3.70 -4.76 9.42
C THR A 38 2.91 -3.60 8.81
N PRO A 39 3.60 -2.61 8.21
CA PRO A 39 2.92 -1.54 7.47
C PRO A 39 2.46 -1.99 6.08
N PHE A 40 2.76 -3.24 5.66
CA PHE A 40 2.56 -3.72 4.29
C PHE A 40 1.34 -4.63 4.09
N ALA A 41 0.48 -4.78 5.11
CA ALA A 41 -0.67 -5.69 5.11
C ALA A 41 -0.27 -7.15 4.85
N VAL A 42 -1.06 -7.90 4.07
CA VAL A 42 -0.79 -9.32 3.77
C VAL A 42 0.50 -9.50 2.97
N ALA A 43 1.19 -10.62 3.19
CA ALA A 43 2.46 -10.92 2.53
C ALA A 43 2.31 -11.24 1.04
N HIS A 44 3.42 -11.30 0.33
CA HIS A 44 3.49 -11.63 -1.10
C HIS A 44 3.65 -13.13 -1.36
N THR A 45 3.01 -13.96 -0.54
CA THR A 45 2.97 -15.40 -0.79
C THR A 45 1.94 -15.70 -1.87
N PHE A 46 2.09 -16.84 -2.55
CA PHE A 46 1.14 -17.29 -3.57
C PHE A 46 -0.34 -17.21 -3.11
N PRO A 47 -0.74 -17.72 -1.93
CA PRO A 47 -2.13 -17.64 -1.47
C PRO A 47 -2.58 -16.24 -1.01
N GLN A 48 -1.69 -15.25 -0.92
CA GLN A 48 -2.00 -13.89 -0.47
C GLN A 48 -1.88 -12.83 -1.57
N THR A 49 -1.60 -13.25 -2.81
CA THR A 49 -1.44 -12.36 -3.97
C THR A 49 -2.52 -12.58 -5.04
N GLY A 50 -2.63 -11.61 -5.95
CA GLY A 50 -3.45 -11.69 -7.16
C GLY A 50 -4.92 -12.07 -6.87
N PRO A 51 -5.48 -13.09 -7.54
CA PRO A 51 -6.86 -13.54 -7.34
C PRO A 51 -7.16 -14.09 -5.93
N PHE A 52 -6.13 -14.50 -5.18
CA PHE A 52 -6.29 -15.07 -3.83
C PHE A 52 -6.23 -14.01 -2.73
N ARG A 53 -5.85 -12.77 -3.06
CA ARG A 53 -5.86 -11.65 -2.13
C ARG A 53 -7.29 -11.40 -1.62
N PRO A 54 -7.48 -11.01 -0.33
CA PRO A 54 -8.79 -10.61 0.17
C PRO A 54 -9.47 -9.58 -0.74
N ARG A 55 -10.73 -9.85 -1.08
CA ARG A 55 -11.53 -8.97 -1.94
C ARG A 55 -11.89 -7.69 -1.19
N ASN A 56 -12.08 -6.62 -1.95
CA ASN A 56 -12.48 -5.32 -1.41
C ASN A 56 -14.00 -5.14 -1.21
N LEU A 57 -14.81 -6.18 -1.43
CA LEU A 57 -16.25 -6.18 -1.15
C LEU A 57 -16.54 -6.90 0.16
N VAL A 58 -17.32 -6.25 1.03
CA VAL A 58 -17.67 -6.78 2.36
C VAL A 58 -18.79 -7.80 2.21
N ARG A 59 -18.59 -9.02 2.71
CA ARG A 59 -19.64 -10.06 2.68
C ARG A 59 -20.81 -9.62 3.56
N GLY A 60 -22.03 -9.84 3.08
CA GLY A 60 -23.26 -9.53 3.83
C GLY A 60 -23.77 -8.10 3.68
N THR A 61 -23.08 -7.24 2.92
CA THR A 61 -23.61 -5.90 2.59
C THR A 61 -23.32 -5.49 1.14
N ALA A 62 -24.26 -4.75 0.55
CA ALA A 62 -24.12 -4.13 -0.75
C ALA A 62 -23.65 -2.66 -0.70
N ASN A 63 -23.62 -2.04 0.48
CA ASN A 63 -23.37 -0.59 0.64
C ASN A 63 -21.98 -0.25 1.21
N ALA A 64 -21.05 -1.21 1.24
CA ALA A 64 -19.70 -0.99 1.74
C ALA A 64 -18.63 -1.60 0.83
N VAL A 65 -17.55 -0.85 0.62
CA VAL A 65 -16.34 -1.25 -0.12
C VAL A 65 -15.11 -0.83 0.66
N LEU A 66 -14.10 -1.70 0.72
CA LEU A 66 -12.83 -1.45 1.41
C LEU A 66 -11.82 -0.86 0.43
N ALA A 67 -11.26 0.31 0.74
CA ALA A 67 -10.14 0.90 0.00
C ALA A 67 -8.83 0.75 0.77
N GLY A 68 -7.72 0.61 0.04
CA GLY A 68 -6.37 0.57 0.63
C GLY A 68 -5.56 -0.67 0.23
N CYS A 69 -4.49 -0.93 0.98
CA CYS A 69 -3.51 -1.97 0.66
C CYS A 69 -3.92 -3.38 1.10
N GLY A 70 -4.84 -3.53 2.05
CA GLY A 70 -5.20 -4.83 2.62
C GLY A 70 -5.98 -5.75 1.67
N THR A 71 -6.50 -5.21 0.58
CA THR A 71 -7.38 -5.92 -0.35
C THR A 71 -6.86 -5.81 -1.79
N THR A 72 -7.49 -6.49 -2.74
CA THR A 72 -7.25 -6.27 -4.18
C THR A 72 -7.42 -4.77 -4.52
N PRO A 73 -6.48 -4.12 -5.22
CA PRO A 73 -5.38 -4.68 -6.01
C PRO A 73 -4.07 -4.98 -5.25
N GLY A 74 -3.77 -4.27 -4.17
CA GLY A 74 -2.72 -4.65 -3.23
C GLY A 74 -1.93 -3.53 -2.61
N VAL A 75 -0.75 -3.86 -2.07
CA VAL A 75 0.13 -2.93 -1.36
C VAL A 75 1.04 -2.15 -2.32
N GLY A 76 1.42 -0.94 -1.91
CA GLY A 76 2.23 -0.01 -2.70
C GLY A 76 1.45 1.25 -3.10
N VAL A 77 2.14 2.39 -3.24
CA VAL A 77 1.51 3.68 -3.56
C VAL A 77 0.61 3.63 -4.81
N PRO A 78 1.05 3.04 -5.95
CA PRO A 78 0.19 2.98 -7.13
C PRO A 78 -1.10 2.17 -6.92
N THR A 79 -1.00 1.01 -6.27
CA THR A 79 -2.12 0.08 -6.06
C THR A 79 -3.12 0.62 -5.05
N VAL A 80 -2.69 1.29 -3.98
CA VAL A 80 -3.62 1.92 -3.02
C VAL A 80 -4.39 3.09 -3.62
N LEU A 81 -3.77 3.88 -4.50
CA LEU A 81 -4.45 4.97 -5.22
C LEU A 81 -5.52 4.41 -6.17
N ILE A 82 -5.20 3.34 -6.91
CA ILE A 82 -6.18 2.65 -7.76
C ILE A 82 -7.32 2.06 -6.92
N SER A 83 -6.99 1.43 -5.78
CA SER A 83 -7.97 0.90 -4.82
C SER A 83 -8.98 1.96 -4.40
N GLY A 84 -8.49 3.13 -3.97
CA GLY A 84 -9.33 4.27 -3.59
C GLY A 84 -10.20 4.79 -4.73
N LYS A 85 -9.63 4.96 -5.93
CA LYS A 85 -10.38 5.39 -7.12
C LYS A 85 -11.54 4.43 -7.45
N LEU A 86 -11.28 3.12 -7.45
CA LEU A 86 -12.30 2.12 -7.77
C LEU A 86 -13.37 2.03 -6.68
N ALA A 87 -12.99 2.15 -5.40
CA ALA A 87 -13.93 2.22 -4.29
C ALA A 87 -14.85 3.44 -4.41
N ALA A 88 -14.29 4.63 -4.68
CA ALA A 88 -15.05 5.85 -4.90
C ALA A 88 -16.05 5.68 -6.07
N GLN A 89 -15.59 5.18 -7.22
CA GLN A 89 -16.48 4.93 -8.38
C GLN A 89 -17.62 3.96 -8.09
N ARG A 90 -17.43 2.98 -7.19
CA ARG A 90 -18.52 2.07 -6.80
C ARG A 90 -19.58 2.77 -5.95
N ILE A 91 -19.17 3.73 -5.13
CA ILE A 91 -20.07 4.50 -4.26
C ILE A 91 -20.79 5.58 -5.07
N THR A 92 -20.07 6.31 -5.91
CA THR A 92 -20.59 7.48 -6.64
C THR A 92 -21.16 7.13 -8.03
N GLY A 93 -20.96 5.90 -8.49
CA GLY A 93 -21.18 5.52 -9.87
C GLY A 93 -20.03 5.93 -10.80
N PRO A 94 -20.02 5.42 -12.05
CA PRO A 94 -19.02 5.79 -13.04
C PRO A 94 -19.09 7.29 -13.35
N PRO A 95 -17.95 7.94 -13.64
CA PRO A 95 -17.96 9.32 -14.11
C PRO A 95 -18.80 9.40 -15.40
N PRO A 96 -19.52 10.51 -15.62
CA PRO A 96 -20.31 10.69 -16.83
C PRO A 96 -19.42 10.49 -18.06
N SER A 97 -19.92 9.74 -19.05
CA SER A 97 -19.15 9.51 -20.28
C SER A 97 -18.90 10.86 -20.94
N ARG A 98 -17.62 11.21 -21.11
CA ARG A 98 -17.25 12.41 -21.85
C ARG A 98 -17.52 12.10 -23.32
N ARG A 99 -18.75 12.36 -23.79
CA ARG A 99 -19.07 12.36 -25.21
C ARG A 99 -18.07 13.29 -25.89
N THR A 100 -17.12 12.72 -26.63
CA THR A 100 -16.36 13.44 -27.64
C THR A 100 -17.40 14.03 -28.57
N ARG A 101 -17.63 15.34 -28.48
CA ARG A 101 -18.34 16.04 -29.55
C ARG A 101 -17.47 15.86 -30.77
N GLY A 102 -17.86 14.97 -31.66
CA GLY A 102 -17.30 14.93 -32.99
C GLY A 102 -17.50 16.32 -33.57
N THR A 103 -16.39 17.02 -33.82
CA THR A 103 -16.40 18.20 -34.66
C THR A 103 -16.79 17.69 -36.04
N ALA A 104 -18.06 17.88 -36.41
CA ALA A 104 -18.46 17.72 -37.79
C ALA A 104 -17.77 18.84 -38.57
N VAL A 105 -16.89 18.44 -39.50
CA VAL A 105 -16.33 19.30 -40.55
C VAL A 105 -17.34 19.34 -41.69
#